data_AF-A0A382FTW4-F1
#
_entry.id   AF-A0A382FTW4-F1
#
_cell.length_a   1.000
_cell.length_b   1.000
_cell.length_c   1.000
_cell.angle_alpha   90.00
_cell.angle_beta   90.00
_cell.angle_gamma   90.00
#
_symmetry.space_group_name_H-M   'P 1'
#
loop_
_entity.id
_entity.type
_entity.pdbx_description
1 polymer ?
#
loop_
_entity_poly.entity_id
_entity_poly.type
_entity_poly.pdbx_seq_one_letter_code
_entity_poly.pdbx_strand_id
1 'polypeptide(L)'
;VTVRDWSNPKAYMHDLSGTDRRNPTVNGYGPLYGAPELSTDEFPVLDPVTNTSWVINAPVRDPDTPTSLSTPPTAPSPYWGDEAIWDSKANAHNPMLDQDGRVWYTARIRGPENPDFCKEGSEHPSAMLFPTQRAGRQLSMYDPNTEQYTFIDTCFSTHHLQFAYDEENTLWTSGGGAVVGWLNTREFLETGDAASAQGWSPLILDTNGNGQVDEWVEPGDEQDTSKDLRVNAGFYAVMPNPADGSIWGSNAFGYPGAVVRYDPATGLGERYNVPLPGFGSRGADIDKNGVVWVSLGSGHLGEFDRRKCQGPLNGPNATGDHCPEGWTFHPLPGPGFRDLPEDSVESSYYTWVDQHDSLGLGEDIPIVTGNLFDGVHALVDGEFQTLRVPYPLGFYTKGFEGRIDNPEAGWEGRGIWVPSGDRTPWLKEGGQGTKPLVVHFQMRPNPLSP
;
A
#
# COMPACT_ATOMS: atom_id res chain seq x y z
N VAL A 1 -1.40 -15.12 19.39
CA VAL A 1 -2.45 -14.43 18.61
C VAL A 1 -3.42 -13.80 19.58
N THR A 2 -3.63 -12.49 19.48
CA THR A 2 -4.63 -11.76 20.27
C THR A 2 -5.56 -11.04 19.32
N VAL A 3 -6.87 -11.24 19.48
CA VAL A 3 -7.89 -10.71 18.57
C VAL A 3 -8.74 -9.67 19.32
N ARG A 4 -9.00 -8.54 18.67
CA ARG A 4 -9.81 -7.45 19.21
C ARG A 4 -10.81 -6.97 18.16
N ASP A 5 -11.97 -6.54 18.63
CA ASP A 5 -12.94 -5.81 17.80
C ASP A 5 -12.61 -4.32 17.83
N TRP A 6 -12.92 -3.64 16.72
CA TRP A 6 -12.93 -2.17 16.66
C TRP A 6 -13.97 -1.68 15.66
N SER A 7 -14.23 -0.37 15.65
CA SER A 7 -15.26 0.24 14.82
C SER A 7 -16.69 -0.25 15.17
N ASN A 8 -17.59 -0.25 14.17
CA ASN A 8 -19.01 -0.55 14.29
C ASN A 8 -19.45 -1.71 13.38
N PRO A 9 -20.65 -2.30 13.58
CA PRO A 9 -21.10 -3.49 12.85
C PRO A 9 -21.41 -3.32 11.35
N LYS A 10 -21.43 -2.09 10.84
CA LYS A 10 -21.68 -1.79 9.41
C LYS A 10 -20.40 -1.40 8.67
N ALA A 11 -19.38 -0.99 9.42
CA ALA A 11 -18.11 -0.55 8.89
C ALA A 11 -17.25 -1.73 8.41
N TYR A 12 -16.37 -1.40 7.48
CA TYR A 12 -15.32 -2.25 6.95
C TYR A 12 -13.97 -1.60 7.24
N MET A 13 -12.92 -2.40 7.37
CA MET A 13 -11.56 -1.92 7.64
C MET A 13 -10.61 -2.33 6.52
N HIS A 14 -9.92 -1.38 5.88
CA HIS A 14 -8.96 -1.71 4.84
C HIS A 14 -7.58 -2.02 5.42
N ASP A 15 -6.96 -0.99 5.99
CA ASP A 15 -5.59 -1.01 6.50
C ASP A 15 -5.54 -0.40 7.91
N LEU A 16 -4.40 -0.58 8.57
CA LEU A 16 -4.06 0.08 9.82
C LEU A 16 -2.60 0.53 9.78
N SER A 17 -2.24 1.43 10.70
CA SER A 17 -0.85 1.75 11.02
C SER A 17 -0.70 1.99 12.52
N GLY A 18 0.47 1.64 13.04
CA GLY A 18 0.80 1.70 14.46
C GLY A 18 2.18 2.24 14.76
N THR A 19 3.04 2.45 13.77
CA THR A 19 4.41 2.91 13.90
C THR A 19 4.92 3.51 12.58
N ASP A 20 6.01 4.27 12.65
CA ASP A 20 6.77 4.60 11.46
C ASP A 20 7.50 3.34 11.00
N ARG A 21 7.18 2.86 9.81
CA ARG A 21 7.81 1.66 9.23
C ARG A 21 9.34 1.72 9.28
N ARG A 22 9.94 2.89 9.05
CA ARG A 22 11.39 3.10 8.98
C ARG A 22 12.06 2.96 10.35
N ASN A 23 11.29 3.13 11.42
CA ASN A 23 11.69 2.94 12.80
C ASN A 23 10.53 2.35 13.61
N PRO A 24 10.40 1.01 13.66
CA PRO A 24 9.23 0.34 14.22
C PRO A 24 9.08 0.48 15.75
N THR A 25 9.99 1.21 16.42
CA THR A 25 9.84 1.58 17.84
C THR A 25 9.01 2.84 18.07
N VAL A 26 8.76 3.63 17.03
CA VAL A 26 7.90 4.80 17.10
C VAL A 26 6.50 4.36 17.53
N ASN A 27 5.87 5.13 18.43
CA ASN A 27 4.53 4.81 18.95
C ASN A 27 4.43 3.41 19.61
N GLY A 28 5.53 2.94 20.24
CA GLY A 28 5.53 1.72 21.02
C GLY A 28 4.49 1.74 22.14
N TYR A 29 3.71 0.66 22.26
CA TYR A 29 2.51 0.51 23.08
C TYR A 29 1.39 1.51 22.78
N GLY A 30 1.57 2.41 21.81
CA GLY A 30 0.61 3.43 21.48
C GLY A 30 -0.58 2.91 20.67
N PRO A 31 -1.55 3.80 20.37
CA PRO A 31 -2.74 3.44 19.64
C PRO A 31 -2.45 3.03 18.19
N LEU A 32 -3.33 2.21 17.62
CA LEU A 32 -3.36 1.83 16.21
C LEU A 32 -4.48 2.60 15.51
N TYR A 33 -4.22 3.06 14.29
CA TYR A 33 -5.14 3.90 13.53
C TYR A 33 -5.61 3.17 12.28
N GLY A 34 -6.93 3.07 12.10
CA GLY A 34 -7.54 2.33 10.99
C GLY A 34 -8.07 3.22 9.87
N ALA A 35 -8.08 2.68 8.65
CA ALA A 35 -8.67 3.32 7.48
C ALA A 35 -9.89 2.52 6.97
N PRO A 36 -11.13 3.01 7.22
CA PRO A 36 -12.35 2.25 6.95
C PRO A 36 -12.88 2.40 5.52
N GLU A 37 -12.01 2.39 4.50
CA GLU A 37 -12.28 2.70 3.07
C GLU A 37 -13.76 2.54 2.66
N LEU A 38 -14.33 3.61 2.07
CA LEU A 38 -15.72 3.72 1.62
C LEU A 38 -16.80 3.59 2.70
N SER A 39 -16.53 2.98 3.85
CA SER A 39 -17.58 2.50 4.75
C SER A 39 -18.10 3.53 5.75
N THR A 40 -17.21 4.34 6.33
CA THR A 40 -17.57 5.39 7.31
C THR A 40 -16.50 6.48 7.38
N ASP A 41 -16.87 7.69 7.82
CA ASP A 41 -15.93 8.75 8.20
C ASP A 41 -15.54 8.67 9.69
N GLU A 42 -16.05 7.69 10.44
CA GLU A 42 -15.62 7.36 11.80
C GLU A 42 -14.34 6.50 11.77
N PHE A 43 -13.17 7.12 11.69
CA PHE A 43 -11.88 6.42 11.63
C PHE A 43 -11.56 5.79 12.99
N PRO A 44 -11.49 4.46 13.09
CA PRO A 44 -11.33 3.81 14.38
C PRO A 44 -9.88 3.87 14.86
N VAL A 45 -9.75 3.97 16.17
CA VAL A 45 -8.48 3.92 16.88
C VAL A 45 -8.59 2.84 17.95
N LEU A 46 -7.55 2.02 18.08
CA LEU A 46 -7.46 0.97 19.10
C LEU A 46 -6.26 1.23 20.01
N ASP A 47 -6.48 1.35 21.32
CA ASP A 47 -5.43 1.27 22.32
C ASP A 47 -5.24 -0.20 22.74
N PRO A 48 -4.10 -0.82 22.39
CA PRO A 48 -3.85 -2.23 22.68
C PRO A 48 -3.54 -2.51 24.15
N VAL A 49 -3.12 -1.51 24.93
CA VAL A 49 -2.76 -1.62 26.36
C VAL A 49 -4.02 -1.62 27.23
N THR A 50 -4.92 -0.66 27.01
CA THR A 50 -6.18 -0.59 27.77
C THR A 50 -7.29 -1.47 27.18
N ASN A 51 -7.07 -2.00 25.96
CA ASN A 51 -8.05 -2.78 25.20
C ASN A 51 -9.35 -2.00 24.97
N THR A 52 -9.20 -0.72 24.64
CA THR A 52 -10.32 0.19 24.34
C THR A 52 -10.20 0.74 22.93
N SER A 53 -11.33 1.04 22.30
CA SER A 53 -11.37 1.64 20.97
C SER A 53 -12.28 2.86 20.95
N TRP A 54 -11.91 3.88 20.18
CA TRP A 54 -12.73 5.07 19.90
C TRP A 54 -12.65 5.41 18.41
N VAL A 55 -13.24 6.54 18.03
CA VAL A 55 -13.24 7.02 16.64
C VAL A 55 -12.79 8.46 16.55
N ILE A 56 -12.07 8.78 15.47
CA ILE A 56 -11.81 10.13 14.98
C ILE A 56 -12.85 10.38 13.88
N ASN A 57 -13.65 11.45 14.02
CA ASN A 57 -14.59 11.82 12.96
C ASN A 57 -13.83 12.62 11.90
N ALA A 58 -13.49 11.97 10.79
CA ALA A 58 -12.72 12.58 9.72
C ALA A 58 -13.56 13.64 8.98
N PRO A 59 -13.14 14.92 9.00
CA PRO A 59 -13.80 15.94 8.22
C PRO A 59 -13.37 15.87 6.75
N VAL A 60 -14.09 16.60 5.90
CA VAL A 60 -13.64 16.96 4.55
C VAL A 60 -13.58 18.49 4.45
N ARG A 61 -12.68 19.01 3.61
CA ARG A 61 -12.51 20.45 3.43
C ARG A 61 -13.70 21.06 2.71
N ASP A 62 -14.13 20.42 1.62
CA ASP A 62 -15.14 20.96 0.70
C ASP A 62 -16.50 20.28 0.94
N PRO A 63 -17.59 21.01 1.27
CA PRO A 63 -18.87 20.42 1.66
C PRO A 63 -19.54 19.53 0.61
N ASP A 64 -19.29 19.80 -0.67
CA ASP A 64 -19.80 19.08 -1.84
C ASP A 64 -18.98 17.82 -2.20
N THR A 65 -18.00 17.46 -1.36
CA THR A 65 -17.26 16.20 -1.50
C THR A 65 -18.23 15.01 -1.60
N PRO A 66 -18.12 14.17 -2.65
CA PRO A 66 -19.03 13.05 -2.85
C PRO A 66 -18.97 12.02 -1.73
N THR A 67 -20.11 11.41 -1.40
CA THR A 67 -20.20 10.28 -0.48
C THR A 67 -20.30 8.94 -1.21
N SER A 68 -19.75 7.87 -0.63
CA SER A 68 -20.02 6.48 -1.05
C SER A 68 -21.51 6.11 -1.03
N LEU A 69 -22.33 6.78 -0.20
CA LEU A 69 -23.78 6.59 -0.15
C LEU A 69 -24.49 6.88 -1.48
N SER A 70 -23.84 7.65 -2.37
CA SER A 70 -24.34 7.94 -3.71
C SER A 70 -24.43 6.72 -4.63
N THR A 71 -23.83 5.59 -4.24
CA THR A 71 -23.92 4.31 -4.96
C THR A 71 -24.86 3.36 -4.21
N PRO A 72 -26.15 3.27 -4.60
CA PRO A 72 -27.11 2.42 -3.89
C PRO A 72 -26.82 0.92 -4.11
N PRO A 73 -27.27 0.04 -3.18
CA PRO A 73 -27.26 -1.40 -3.40
C PRO A 73 -27.97 -1.78 -4.70
N THR A 74 -27.38 -2.68 -5.48
CA THR A 74 -27.98 -3.16 -6.74
C THR A 74 -29.08 -4.21 -6.51
N ALA A 75 -29.13 -4.80 -5.31
CA ALA A 75 -30.15 -5.75 -4.87
C ALA A 75 -30.26 -5.72 -3.33
N PRO A 76 -31.39 -6.18 -2.75
CA PRO A 76 -31.55 -6.25 -1.31
C PRO A 76 -30.49 -7.16 -0.65
N SER A 77 -29.83 -6.65 0.39
CA SER A 77 -28.95 -7.40 1.26
C SER A 77 -29.75 -8.39 2.13
N PRO A 78 -29.29 -9.64 2.32
CA PRO A 78 -29.90 -10.58 3.27
C PRO A 78 -29.88 -10.10 4.74
N TYR A 79 -29.05 -9.11 5.07
CA TYR A 79 -28.85 -8.61 6.44
C TYR A 79 -29.44 -7.22 6.65
N TRP A 80 -29.42 -6.39 5.61
CA TRP A 80 -29.75 -4.96 5.70
C TRP A 80 -30.87 -4.54 4.75
N GLY A 81 -31.43 -5.46 3.95
CA GLY A 81 -32.43 -5.14 2.94
C GLY A 81 -31.91 -4.14 1.92
N ASP A 82 -32.70 -3.11 1.60
CA ASP A 82 -32.33 -2.04 0.67
C ASP A 82 -31.50 -0.91 1.33
N GLU A 83 -31.11 -1.06 2.60
CA GLU A 83 -30.32 -0.04 3.30
C GLU A 83 -28.90 0.09 2.71
N ALA A 84 -28.56 1.30 2.27
CA ALA A 84 -27.19 1.67 1.96
C ALA A 84 -26.44 1.98 3.27
N ILE A 85 -25.63 1.03 3.73
CA ILE A 85 -24.98 1.07 5.05
C ILE A 85 -23.62 1.77 5.07
N TRP A 86 -23.08 2.14 3.90
CA TRP A 86 -21.78 2.80 3.78
C TRP A 86 -21.98 4.26 3.37
N ASP A 87 -21.44 5.14 4.19
CA ASP A 87 -21.52 6.59 4.00
C ASP A 87 -20.19 7.20 4.46
N SER A 88 -19.35 7.51 3.50
CA SER A 88 -18.04 8.12 3.73
C SER A 88 -17.75 9.14 2.65
N LYS A 89 -17.49 10.38 3.07
CA LYS A 89 -16.92 11.42 2.22
C LYS A 89 -15.40 11.31 2.21
N ALA A 90 -14.77 11.20 3.37
CA ALA A 90 -13.32 11.17 3.50
C ALA A 90 -12.70 9.97 2.79
N ASN A 91 -13.36 8.80 2.80
CA ASN A 91 -12.95 7.60 2.04
C ASN A 91 -11.44 7.31 2.17
N ALA A 92 -10.96 7.19 3.41
CA ALA A 92 -9.56 6.90 3.68
C ALA A 92 -9.20 5.48 3.27
N HIS A 93 -8.04 5.31 2.65
CA HIS A 93 -7.58 4.01 2.15
C HIS A 93 -6.45 3.42 3.00
N ASN A 94 -5.30 4.08 3.04
CA ASN A 94 -4.12 3.64 3.78
C ASN A 94 -3.71 4.73 4.79
N PRO A 95 -3.45 4.38 6.06
CA PRO A 95 -2.77 5.23 7.03
C PRO A 95 -1.28 4.85 7.14
N MET A 96 -0.38 5.78 7.47
CA MET A 96 0.99 5.52 7.93
C MET A 96 1.39 6.54 9.00
N LEU A 97 2.16 6.13 10.01
CA LEU A 97 2.75 7.07 10.96
C LEU A 97 4.08 7.65 10.43
N ASP A 98 4.33 8.92 10.72
CA ASP A 98 5.65 9.54 10.56
C ASP A 98 6.54 9.35 11.80
N GLN A 99 7.77 9.84 11.71
CA GLN A 99 8.78 9.71 12.77
C GLN A 99 8.40 10.36 14.11
N ASP A 100 7.43 11.28 14.11
CA ASP A 100 6.94 11.99 15.29
C ASP A 100 5.60 11.42 15.79
N GLY A 101 5.08 10.36 15.14
CA GLY A 101 3.83 9.72 15.48
C GLY A 101 2.58 10.43 14.92
N ARG A 102 2.71 11.33 13.94
CA ARG A 102 1.54 11.86 13.22
C ARG A 102 1.03 10.83 12.22
N VAL A 103 -0.27 10.78 12.03
CA VAL A 103 -0.93 9.78 11.20
C VAL A 103 -1.31 10.39 9.86
N TRP A 104 -0.71 9.92 8.79
CA TRP A 104 -0.95 10.37 7.43
C TRP A 104 -1.88 9.42 6.73
N TYR A 105 -2.89 9.94 6.03
CA TYR A 105 -3.88 9.16 5.31
C TYR A 105 -3.93 9.56 3.85
N THR A 106 -4.10 8.58 2.97
CA THR A 106 -4.72 8.82 1.66
C THR A 106 -6.23 8.98 1.86
N ALA A 107 -6.75 10.19 1.72
CA ALA A 107 -8.16 10.49 1.97
C ALA A 107 -8.65 11.60 1.03
N ARG A 108 -9.93 11.57 0.68
CA ARG A 108 -10.59 12.67 -0.03
C ARG A 108 -10.76 13.84 0.91
N ILE A 109 -10.34 15.01 0.44
CA ILE A 109 -10.63 16.29 1.11
C ILE A 109 -11.64 17.12 0.32
N ARG A 110 -11.76 16.83 -0.99
CA ARG A 110 -12.57 17.56 -1.96
C ARG A 110 -13.11 16.67 -3.09
N GLY A 111 -13.91 17.28 -3.97
CA GLY A 111 -14.28 16.69 -5.26
C GLY A 111 -13.09 16.50 -6.22
N PRO A 112 -13.29 15.77 -7.33
CA PRO A 112 -12.18 15.28 -8.13
C PRO A 112 -11.46 16.35 -8.98
N GLU A 113 -12.07 17.49 -9.23
CA GLU A 113 -11.48 18.51 -10.12
C GLU A 113 -10.30 19.21 -9.45
N ASN A 114 -9.15 19.22 -10.13
CA ASN A 114 -7.94 19.83 -9.59
C ASN A 114 -7.98 21.36 -9.64
N PRO A 115 -7.25 22.04 -8.73
CA PRO A 115 -6.99 23.47 -8.83
C PRO A 115 -6.14 23.81 -10.06
N ASP A 116 -6.14 25.07 -10.47
CA ASP A 116 -5.54 25.50 -11.74
C ASP A 116 -4.01 25.33 -11.77
N PHE A 117 -3.33 25.36 -10.61
CA PHE A 117 -1.89 25.14 -10.56
C PHE A 117 -1.47 23.70 -10.92
N CYS A 118 -2.41 22.75 -10.97
CA CYS A 118 -2.16 21.39 -11.43
C CYS A 118 -2.27 21.24 -12.96
N LYS A 119 -2.88 22.22 -13.64
CA LYS A 119 -3.33 22.12 -15.03
C LYS A 119 -2.34 22.79 -15.98
N GLU A 120 -2.59 22.59 -17.27
CA GLU A 120 -1.85 23.23 -18.35
C GLU A 120 -1.86 24.77 -18.20
N GLY A 121 -0.71 25.40 -18.43
CA GLY A 121 -0.51 26.84 -18.25
C GLY A 121 -0.03 27.24 -16.85
N SER A 122 0.11 26.29 -15.92
CA SER A 122 0.74 26.51 -14.61
C SER A 122 2.28 26.61 -14.71
N GLU A 123 2.87 27.34 -13.77
CA GLU A 123 4.33 27.41 -13.56
C GLU A 123 4.86 26.33 -12.62
N HIS A 124 3.99 25.48 -12.06
CA HIS A 124 4.43 24.36 -11.22
C HIS A 124 5.27 23.38 -12.07
N PRO A 125 6.49 23.00 -11.68
CA PRO A 125 7.39 22.17 -12.51
C PRO A 125 6.74 20.88 -13.01
N SER A 126 6.05 20.14 -12.14
CA SER A 126 5.32 18.93 -12.53
C SER A 126 4.14 19.17 -13.47
N ALA A 127 3.46 20.33 -13.38
CA ALA A 127 2.37 20.66 -14.29
C ALA A 127 2.89 21.06 -15.68
N MET A 128 4.06 21.70 -15.74
CA MET A 128 4.75 21.99 -17.00
C MET A 128 5.20 20.70 -17.71
N LEU A 129 5.63 19.68 -16.94
CA LEU A 129 6.01 18.38 -17.49
C LEU A 129 4.79 17.54 -17.90
N PHE A 130 3.80 17.41 -17.01
CA PHE A 130 2.62 16.58 -17.25
C PHE A 130 1.42 17.09 -16.43
N PRO A 131 0.54 17.94 -16.98
CA PRO A 131 -0.57 18.51 -16.24
C PRO A 131 -1.64 17.46 -15.90
N THR A 132 -2.23 17.58 -14.71
CA THR A 132 -3.25 16.66 -14.22
C THR A 132 -4.57 17.37 -13.96
N GLN A 133 -5.64 16.85 -14.55
CA GLN A 133 -6.96 17.51 -14.49
C GLN A 133 -7.74 17.14 -13.23
N ARG A 134 -7.52 15.92 -12.69
CA ARG A 134 -8.36 15.35 -11.63
C ARG A 134 -7.55 14.51 -10.65
N ALA A 135 -7.97 14.53 -9.38
CA ALA A 135 -7.47 13.70 -8.30
C ALA A 135 -8.64 13.13 -7.47
N GLY A 136 -8.72 11.81 -7.32
CA GLY A 136 -9.81 11.12 -6.64
C GLY A 136 -9.71 11.20 -5.11
N ARG A 137 -8.59 10.74 -4.54
CA ARG A 137 -8.21 10.91 -3.12
C ARG A 137 -6.96 11.76 -3.04
N GLN A 138 -6.89 12.63 -2.04
CA GLN A 138 -5.72 13.47 -1.75
C GLN A 138 -5.01 12.93 -0.50
N LEU A 139 -4.36 13.80 0.28
CA LEU A 139 -3.73 13.46 1.54
C LEU A 139 -4.38 14.22 2.70
N SER A 140 -4.29 13.64 3.89
CA SER A 140 -4.61 14.33 5.14
C SER A 140 -3.72 13.83 6.26
N MET A 141 -3.49 14.65 7.27
CA MET A 141 -2.68 14.30 8.43
C MET A 141 -3.48 14.56 9.70
N TYR A 142 -3.47 13.60 10.63
CA TYR A 142 -3.98 13.75 11.97
C TYR A 142 -2.82 13.73 12.96
N ASP A 143 -2.72 14.74 13.82
CA ASP A 143 -1.74 14.77 14.92
C ASP A 143 -2.42 14.33 16.23
N PRO A 144 -2.11 13.14 16.77
CA PRO A 144 -2.71 12.66 18.00
C PRO A 144 -2.44 13.52 19.24
N ASN A 145 -1.37 14.32 19.25
CA ASN A 145 -1.01 15.14 20.40
C ASN A 145 -1.87 16.42 20.50
N THR A 146 -2.28 16.94 19.35
CA THR A 146 -3.05 18.19 19.24
C THR A 146 -4.49 17.96 18.81
N GLU A 147 -4.82 16.73 18.40
CA GLU A 147 -6.08 16.33 17.77
C GLU A 147 -6.40 17.11 16.49
N GLN A 148 -5.40 17.75 15.88
CA GLN A 148 -5.58 18.53 14.66
C GLN A 148 -5.68 17.63 13.43
N TYR A 149 -6.69 17.88 12.59
CA TYR A 149 -6.83 17.27 11.27
C TYR A 149 -6.49 18.29 10.18
N THR A 150 -5.47 17.99 9.39
CA THR A 150 -4.91 18.87 8.35
C THR A 150 -5.17 18.28 6.97
N PHE A 151 -5.69 19.11 6.05
CA PHE A 151 -5.93 18.72 4.67
C PHE A 151 -4.74 19.08 3.78
N ILE A 152 -4.36 18.16 2.88
CA ILE A 152 -3.25 18.36 1.95
C ILE A 152 -3.78 18.15 0.53
N ASP A 153 -3.87 19.22 -0.25
CA ASP A 153 -4.48 19.21 -1.58
C ASP A 153 -3.48 18.80 -2.66
N THR A 154 -3.47 17.51 -3.01
CA THR A 154 -2.60 16.97 -4.07
C THR A 154 -3.22 17.10 -5.45
N CYS A 155 -2.37 17.32 -6.46
CA CYS A 155 -2.72 17.31 -7.88
C CYS A 155 -2.88 15.90 -8.44
N PHE A 156 -2.43 14.88 -7.72
CA PHE A 156 -2.54 13.47 -8.10
C PHE A 156 -3.44 12.71 -7.13
N SER A 157 -4.05 11.63 -7.64
CA SER A 157 -4.82 10.70 -6.81
C SER A 157 -3.88 9.85 -5.94
N THR A 158 -4.35 9.43 -4.77
CA THR A 158 -3.58 8.60 -3.83
C THR A 158 -4.29 7.28 -3.49
N HIS A 159 -3.51 6.25 -3.13
CA HIS A 159 -4.01 4.94 -2.72
C HIS A 159 -3.20 4.37 -1.53
N HIS A 160 -2.01 3.80 -1.73
CA HIS A 160 -1.07 3.50 -0.64
C HIS A 160 -0.08 4.67 -0.49
N LEU A 161 0.45 4.85 0.73
CA LEU A 161 1.51 5.80 1.00
C LEU A 161 2.67 5.13 1.76
N GLN A 162 3.90 5.59 1.54
CA GLN A 162 5.07 5.22 2.34
C GLN A 162 6.08 6.36 2.40
N PHE A 163 6.75 6.51 3.55
CA PHE A 163 7.82 7.47 3.73
C PHE A 163 9.15 6.95 3.18
N ALA A 164 9.88 7.81 2.47
CA ALA A 164 11.25 7.55 2.06
C ALA A 164 12.22 7.65 3.24
N TYR A 165 13.43 7.11 3.02
CA TYR A 165 14.55 7.14 3.97
C TYR A 165 15.45 8.38 3.78
N ASP A 166 14.91 9.45 3.18
CA ASP A 166 15.62 10.71 2.90
C ASP A 166 15.46 11.74 4.04
N GLU A 167 16.22 12.84 3.96
CA GLU A 167 16.21 13.89 4.98
C GLU A 167 14.89 14.70 5.00
N GLU A 168 14.20 14.72 3.86
CA GLU A 168 12.92 15.38 3.63
C GLU A 168 11.75 14.64 4.25
N ASN A 169 11.94 13.36 4.59
CA ASN A 169 10.86 12.42 4.90
C ASN A 169 9.81 12.44 3.77
N THR A 170 10.27 12.33 2.51
CA THR A 170 9.40 12.41 1.34
C THR A 170 8.34 11.33 1.41
N LEU A 171 7.07 11.74 1.33
CA LEU A 171 5.93 10.83 1.32
C LEU A 171 5.57 10.47 -0.11
N TRP A 172 5.80 9.22 -0.49
CA TRP A 172 5.47 8.69 -1.82
C TRP A 172 4.11 8.03 -1.82
N THR A 173 3.38 8.17 -2.92
CA THR A 173 2.03 7.64 -3.05
C THR A 173 1.84 6.79 -4.31
N SER A 174 0.99 5.79 -4.21
CA SER A 174 0.45 5.06 -5.36
C SER A 174 -0.94 5.59 -5.74
N GLY A 175 -1.54 5.07 -6.81
CA GLY A 175 -2.91 5.44 -7.22
C GLY A 175 -3.02 6.69 -8.09
N GLY A 176 -1.90 7.34 -8.44
CA GLY A 176 -1.85 8.53 -9.31
C GLY A 176 -2.24 8.27 -10.77
N GLY A 177 -2.48 7.01 -11.15
CA GLY A 177 -2.87 6.62 -12.50
C GLY A 177 -1.72 6.80 -13.49
N ALA A 178 -1.71 7.92 -14.20
CA ALA A 178 -0.69 8.22 -15.21
C ALA A 178 0.62 8.77 -14.61
N VAL A 179 0.64 9.10 -13.33
CA VAL A 179 1.78 9.73 -12.64
C VAL A 179 2.12 9.03 -11.33
N VAL A 180 3.37 9.17 -10.91
CA VAL A 180 3.84 8.89 -9.55
C VAL A 180 3.93 10.24 -8.82
N GLY A 181 3.30 10.35 -7.65
CA GLY A 181 3.22 11.58 -6.89
C GLY A 181 3.83 11.47 -5.49
N TRP A 182 4.42 12.57 -5.03
CA TRP A 182 5.09 12.66 -3.73
C TRP A 182 4.84 14.02 -3.05
N LEU A 183 5.11 14.06 -1.75
CA LEU A 183 5.05 15.25 -0.92
C LEU A 183 6.32 15.34 -0.04
N ASN A 184 7.04 16.46 -0.11
CA ASN A 184 8.08 16.82 0.83
C ASN A 184 7.41 17.20 2.17
N THR A 185 7.40 16.26 3.12
CA THR A 185 6.66 16.48 4.37
C THR A 185 7.34 17.48 5.28
N ARG A 186 8.67 17.58 5.26
CA ARG A 186 9.41 18.63 5.98
C ARG A 186 8.98 20.02 5.53
N GLU A 187 8.97 20.28 4.23
CA GLU A 187 8.54 21.57 3.66
C GLU A 187 7.06 21.85 3.96
N PHE A 188 6.19 20.85 3.81
CA PHE A 188 4.77 21.01 4.11
C PHE A 188 4.54 21.35 5.59
N LEU A 189 5.21 20.66 6.51
CA LEU A 189 5.08 20.91 7.95
C LEU A 189 5.63 22.27 8.37
N GLU A 190 6.67 22.77 7.69
CA GLU A 190 7.24 24.09 7.94
C GLU A 190 6.36 25.23 7.41
N THR A 191 5.76 25.06 6.23
CA THR A 191 5.11 26.15 5.49
C THR A 191 3.59 26.09 5.49
N GLY A 192 3.01 24.90 5.61
CA GLY A 192 1.60 24.61 5.36
C GLY A 192 1.19 24.67 3.88
N ASP A 193 2.13 24.86 2.95
CA ASP A 193 1.85 25.01 1.52
C ASP A 193 1.98 23.68 0.78
N ALA A 194 0.85 23.02 0.54
CA ALA A 194 0.83 21.78 -0.22
C ALA A 194 1.22 21.98 -1.70
N ALA A 195 1.04 23.18 -2.28
CA ALA A 195 1.30 23.40 -3.70
C ALA A 195 2.81 23.44 -3.99
N SER A 196 3.62 24.03 -3.11
CA SER A 196 5.09 24.03 -3.24
C SER A 196 5.72 22.72 -2.78
N ALA A 197 5.18 22.09 -1.74
CA ALA A 197 5.76 20.87 -1.16
C ALA A 197 5.50 19.59 -1.99
N GLN A 198 4.69 19.63 -3.04
CA GLN A 198 4.32 18.43 -3.81
C GLN A 198 5.02 18.35 -5.16
N GLY A 199 5.14 17.13 -5.67
CA GLY A 199 5.58 16.88 -7.04
C GLY A 199 4.94 15.63 -7.61
N TRP A 200 4.91 15.56 -8.93
CA TRP A 200 4.54 14.36 -9.67
C TRP A 200 5.28 14.28 -11.00
N SER A 201 5.40 13.06 -11.52
CA SER A 201 6.01 12.79 -12.81
C SER A 201 5.27 11.65 -13.52
N PRO A 202 5.09 11.70 -14.85
CA PRO A 202 4.69 10.51 -15.60
C PRO A 202 5.81 9.46 -15.57
N LEU A 203 5.48 8.21 -15.88
CA LEU A 203 6.49 7.15 -16.03
C LEU A 203 7.03 7.14 -17.46
N ILE A 204 8.32 7.41 -17.59
CA ILE A 204 9.03 7.57 -18.87
C ILE A 204 10.17 6.56 -18.93
N LEU A 205 10.15 5.67 -19.92
CA LEU A 205 11.24 4.73 -20.18
C LEU A 205 12.27 5.39 -21.10
N ASP A 206 13.54 5.35 -20.68
CA ASP A 206 14.72 5.81 -21.44
C ASP A 206 14.96 4.92 -22.67
N THR A 207 14.12 5.08 -23.68
CA THR A 207 14.07 4.19 -24.84
C THR A 207 15.15 4.57 -25.85
N ASN A 208 15.60 5.82 -25.84
CA ASN A 208 16.73 6.30 -26.64
C ASN A 208 18.09 5.97 -25.99
N GLY A 209 18.12 5.66 -24.69
CA GLY A 209 19.25 5.13 -23.94
C GLY A 209 20.28 6.18 -23.48
N ASN A 210 19.91 7.45 -23.39
CA ASN A 210 20.84 8.54 -23.06
C ASN A 210 20.85 8.95 -21.59
N GLY A 211 19.96 8.38 -20.76
CA GLY A 211 19.91 8.58 -19.32
C GLY A 211 19.27 9.89 -18.84
N GLN A 212 18.54 10.61 -19.69
CA GLN A 212 17.77 11.80 -19.33
C GLN A 212 16.35 11.74 -19.89
N VAL A 213 15.42 12.47 -19.27
CA VAL A 213 14.07 12.62 -19.83
C VAL A 213 14.11 13.55 -21.04
N ASP A 214 13.71 13.05 -22.21
CA ASP A 214 13.56 13.79 -23.45
C ASP A 214 12.10 13.84 -23.92
N GLU A 215 11.87 14.30 -25.15
CA GLU A 215 10.60 14.10 -25.84
C GLU A 215 10.27 12.60 -25.91
N TRP A 216 9.04 12.24 -25.54
CA TRP A 216 8.58 10.85 -25.51
C TRP A 216 7.45 10.58 -26.51
N VAL A 217 7.29 9.30 -26.81
CA VAL A 217 6.11 8.73 -27.48
C VAL A 217 5.05 8.41 -26.43
N GLU A 218 3.77 8.68 -26.75
CA GLU A 218 2.64 8.38 -25.87
C GLU A 218 2.26 6.88 -25.92
N PRO A 219 1.67 6.31 -24.85
CA PRO A 219 1.24 4.93 -24.84
C PRO A 219 0.25 4.60 -25.96
N GLY A 220 0.58 3.60 -26.78
CA GLY A 220 -0.26 3.12 -27.88
C GLY A 220 0.13 3.65 -29.25
N ASP A 221 0.98 4.66 -29.32
CA ASP A 221 1.57 5.15 -30.57
C ASP A 221 2.75 4.26 -31.02
N GLU A 222 3.15 4.41 -32.29
CA GLU A 222 4.28 3.67 -32.86
C GLU A 222 5.60 4.11 -32.21
N GLN A 223 6.43 3.14 -31.81
CA GLN A 223 7.70 3.40 -31.14
C GLN A 223 8.67 4.15 -32.07
N ASP A 224 9.25 5.24 -31.56
CA ASP A 224 10.38 5.96 -32.16
C ASP A 224 11.61 5.77 -31.27
N THR A 225 12.60 5.03 -31.76
CA THR A 225 13.79 4.70 -30.95
C THR A 225 14.73 5.88 -30.71
N SER A 226 14.44 7.06 -31.29
CA SER A 226 15.16 8.31 -31.00
C SER A 226 14.55 9.10 -29.84
N LYS A 227 13.39 8.68 -29.35
CA LYS A 227 12.62 9.30 -28.28
C LYS A 227 12.47 8.36 -27.10
N ASP A 228 12.06 8.92 -25.98
CA ASP A 228 11.62 8.14 -24.83
C ASP A 228 10.23 7.53 -25.05
N LEU A 229 9.79 6.67 -24.14
CA LEU A 229 8.47 6.08 -24.17
C LEU A 229 7.76 6.31 -22.85
N ARG A 230 6.67 7.08 -22.86
CA ARG A 230 5.79 7.13 -21.69
C ARG A 230 5.00 5.84 -21.59
N VAL A 231 4.83 5.33 -20.37
CA VAL A 231 4.03 4.14 -20.09
C VAL A 231 2.91 4.42 -19.10
N ASN A 232 1.75 3.82 -19.34
CA ASN A 232 0.65 3.79 -18.36
C ASN A 232 0.87 2.63 -17.37
N ALA A 233 1.89 2.75 -16.53
CA ALA A 233 2.29 1.72 -15.56
C ALA A 233 2.06 2.21 -14.12
N GLY A 234 0.89 2.79 -13.87
CA GLY A 234 0.53 3.39 -12.59
C GLY A 234 0.72 2.42 -11.42
N PHE A 235 1.24 2.98 -10.32
CA PHE A 235 1.54 2.24 -9.10
C PHE A 235 0.25 1.83 -8.39
N TYR A 236 0.16 0.54 -8.07
CA TYR A 236 -0.79 0.00 -7.09
C TYR A 236 -0.15 -0.03 -5.70
N ALA A 237 0.97 -0.74 -5.50
CA ALA A 237 1.83 -0.56 -4.33
C ALA A 237 2.81 0.60 -4.53
N VAL A 238 3.37 1.16 -3.46
CA VAL A 238 4.46 2.14 -3.49
C VAL A 238 5.50 1.80 -2.42
N MET A 239 6.76 1.78 -2.81
CA MET A 239 7.86 1.22 -2.03
C MET A 239 9.12 2.06 -2.26
N PRO A 240 9.40 3.05 -1.40
CA PRO A 240 10.69 3.72 -1.38
C PRO A 240 11.80 2.71 -1.08
N ASN A 241 12.79 2.61 -1.97
CA ASN A 241 13.89 1.67 -1.83
C ASN A 241 14.95 2.20 -0.86
N PRO A 242 15.14 1.59 0.32
CA PRO A 242 16.18 2.00 1.26
C PRO A 242 17.61 1.82 0.71
N ALA A 243 17.80 0.96 -0.29
CA ALA A 243 19.14 0.65 -0.81
C ALA A 243 19.71 1.74 -1.72
N ASP A 244 18.87 2.44 -2.49
CA ASP A 244 19.33 3.39 -3.51
C ASP A 244 18.44 4.64 -3.69
N GLY A 245 17.33 4.77 -2.95
CA GLY A 245 16.42 5.91 -3.05
C GLY A 245 15.46 5.89 -4.24
N SER A 246 15.52 4.87 -5.11
CA SER A 246 14.51 4.69 -6.16
C SER A 246 13.17 4.27 -5.58
N ILE A 247 12.10 4.52 -6.33
CA ILE A 247 10.74 4.24 -5.87
C ILE A 247 10.17 3.12 -6.72
N TRP A 248 9.77 2.05 -6.07
CA TRP A 248 9.15 0.92 -6.73
C TRP A 248 7.64 0.94 -6.56
N GLY A 249 6.95 0.39 -7.55
CA GLY A 249 5.53 0.11 -7.51
C GLY A 249 5.22 -1.23 -8.16
N SER A 250 4.03 -1.75 -7.89
CA SER A 250 3.46 -2.87 -8.64
C SER A 250 2.36 -2.38 -9.57
N ASN A 251 2.19 -3.04 -10.72
CA ASN A 251 1.08 -2.75 -11.62
C ASN A 251 -0.02 -3.81 -11.46
N ALA A 252 -1.05 -3.47 -10.68
CA ALA A 252 -2.20 -4.36 -10.46
C ALA A 252 -3.24 -4.27 -11.59
N PHE A 253 -4.07 -5.31 -11.72
CA PHE A 253 -5.20 -5.40 -12.66
C PHE A 253 -4.82 -5.43 -14.16
N GLY A 254 -3.52 -5.42 -14.48
CA GLY A 254 -2.99 -5.75 -15.81
C GLY A 254 -2.56 -7.21 -15.89
N TYR A 255 -2.57 -7.78 -17.10
CA TYR A 255 -2.04 -9.11 -17.38
C TYR A 255 -0.81 -9.00 -18.31
N PRO A 256 0.33 -9.65 -18.00
CA PRO A 256 0.59 -10.50 -16.83
C PRO A 256 0.84 -9.71 -15.53
N GLY A 257 0.91 -8.38 -15.60
CA GLY A 257 1.32 -7.53 -14.49
C GLY A 257 2.83 -7.25 -14.51
N ALA A 258 3.29 -6.36 -13.63
CA ALA A 258 4.68 -5.90 -13.60
C ALA A 258 5.08 -5.30 -12.25
N VAL A 259 6.38 -5.22 -11.99
CA VAL A 259 6.96 -4.23 -11.06
C VAL A 259 7.58 -3.09 -11.87
N VAL A 260 7.53 -1.89 -11.31
CA VAL A 260 7.90 -0.65 -11.97
C VAL A 260 8.81 0.14 -11.05
N ARG A 261 9.93 0.64 -11.55
CA ARG A 261 10.86 1.50 -10.83
C ARG A 261 10.71 2.92 -11.36
N TYR A 262 10.86 3.90 -10.48
CA TYR A 262 11.02 5.31 -10.79
C TYR A 262 12.28 5.82 -10.09
N ASP A 263 13.12 6.55 -10.81
CA ASP A 263 14.34 7.15 -10.29
C ASP A 263 14.16 8.66 -10.12
N PRO A 264 13.96 9.16 -8.88
CA PRO A 264 13.76 10.59 -8.64
C PRO A 264 14.92 11.47 -9.10
N ALA A 265 16.14 10.92 -9.22
CA ALA A 265 17.31 11.71 -9.61
C ALA A 265 17.33 12.03 -11.11
N THR A 266 16.77 11.15 -11.94
CA THR A 266 16.74 11.33 -13.41
C THR A 266 15.33 11.62 -13.95
N GLY A 267 14.28 11.28 -13.20
CA GLY A 267 12.89 11.34 -13.66
C GLY A 267 12.49 10.16 -14.56
N LEU A 268 13.38 9.19 -14.75
CA LEU A 268 13.15 8.02 -15.61
C LEU A 268 12.57 6.85 -14.81
N GLY A 269 11.84 5.99 -15.52
CA GLY A 269 11.28 4.76 -15.01
C GLY A 269 11.80 3.53 -15.73
N GLU A 270 11.57 2.37 -15.11
CA GLU A 270 11.84 1.06 -15.67
C GLU A 270 10.62 0.17 -15.41
N ARG A 271 10.36 -0.77 -16.32
CA ARG A 271 9.26 -1.73 -16.18
C ARG A 271 9.79 -3.14 -16.34
N TYR A 272 9.33 -4.03 -15.46
CA TYR A 272 9.67 -5.45 -15.46
C TYR A 272 8.38 -6.26 -15.40
N ASN A 273 7.99 -6.84 -16.54
CA ASN A 273 6.81 -7.70 -16.61
C ASN A 273 7.07 -8.99 -15.85
N VAL A 274 6.02 -9.51 -15.21
CA VAL A 274 6.08 -10.84 -14.58
C VAL A 274 6.09 -11.91 -15.68
N PRO A 275 7.15 -12.73 -15.82
CA PRO A 275 7.17 -13.82 -16.78
C PRO A 275 6.41 -15.04 -16.23
N LEU A 276 6.07 -15.98 -17.12
CA LEU A 276 5.60 -17.30 -16.69
C LEU A 276 6.64 -17.99 -15.81
N PRO A 277 6.22 -18.81 -14.81
CA PRO A 277 4.83 -19.18 -14.49
C PRO A 277 4.04 -18.12 -13.70
N GLY A 278 4.64 -17.00 -13.34
CA GLY A 278 3.97 -15.91 -12.63
C GLY A 278 2.95 -15.14 -13.50
N PHE A 279 1.90 -14.63 -12.87
CA PHE A 279 1.00 -13.64 -13.45
C PHE A 279 0.09 -13.00 -12.40
N GLY A 280 -0.54 -11.88 -12.76
CA GLY A 280 -1.55 -11.20 -11.95
C GLY A 280 -0.97 -10.53 -10.72
N SER A 281 0.03 -9.66 -10.89
CA SER A 281 0.60 -8.88 -9.78
C SER A 281 -0.46 -8.05 -9.06
N ARG A 282 -0.32 -7.95 -7.74
CA ARG A 282 -1.17 -7.12 -6.88
C ARG A 282 -0.34 -6.31 -5.89
N GLY A 283 -0.52 -6.49 -4.58
CA GLY A 283 0.28 -5.80 -3.58
C GLY A 283 1.72 -6.32 -3.55
N ALA A 284 2.65 -5.43 -3.29
CA ALA A 284 4.08 -5.71 -3.24
C ALA A 284 4.74 -4.86 -2.16
N ASP A 285 5.90 -5.31 -1.72
CA ASP A 285 6.77 -4.55 -0.82
C ASP A 285 8.25 -4.83 -1.14
N ILE A 286 9.17 -4.03 -0.61
CA ILE A 286 10.61 -4.11 -0.93
C ILE A 286 11.42 -4.42 0.33
N ASP A 287 12.48 -5.21 0.19
CA ASP A 287 13.43 -5.47 1.28
C ASP A 287 14.52 -4.38 1.37
N LYS A 288 15.37 -4.43 2.40
CA LYS A 288 16.47 -3.46 2.56
C LYS A 288 17.55 -3.55 1.49
N ASN A 289 17.58 -4.61 0.71
CA ASN A 289 18.56 -4.88 -0.34
C ASN A 289 18.06 -4.46 -1.73
N GLY A 290 16.84 -3.93 -1.83
CA GLY A 290 16.21 -3.52 -3.09
C GLY A 290 15.57 -4.68 -3.87
N VAL A 291 15.29 -5.81 -3.23
CA VAL A 291 14.53 -6.92 -3.82
C VAL A 291 13.05 -6.69 -3.61
N VAL A 292 12.28 -6.71 -4.69
CA VAL A 292 10.82 -6.51 -4.65
C VAL A 292 10.13 -7.85 -4.49
N TRP A 293 9.20 -7.92 -3.55
CA TRP A 293 8.38 -9.08 -3.25
C TRP A 293 6.93 -8.79 -3.57
N VAL A 294 6.28 -9.63 -4.39
CA VAL A 294 4.96 -9.33 -4.96
C VAL A 294 4.00 -10.51 -4.87
N SER A 295 2.76 -10.22 -4.48
CA SER A 295 1.66 -11.17 -4.52
C SER A 295 1.20 -11.40 -5.96
N LEU A 296 1.18 -12.65 -6.41
CA LEU A 296 0.78 -13.04 -7.78
C LEU A 296 -0.49 -13.89 -7.77
N GLY A 297 -1.42 -13.58 -8.67
CA GLY A 297 -2.63 -14.36 -8.90
C GLY A 297 -2.38 -15.79 -9.42
N SER A 298 -1.14 -16.11 -9.81
CA SER A 298 -0.70 -17.47 -10.13
C SER A 298 -0.45 -18.34 -8.88
N GLY A 299 -0.75 -17.87 -7.67
CA GLY A 299 -0.50 -18.63 -6.44
C GLY A 299 0.96 -18.66 -6.02
N HIS A 300 1.73 -17.63 -6.39
CA HIS A 300 3.15 -17.50 -6.04
C HIS A 300 3.39 -16.19 -5.27
N LEU A 301 4.37 -16.22 -4.38
CA LEU A 301 5.10 -15.03 -3.96
C LEU A 301 6.23 -14.83 -4.98
N GLY A 302 6.18 -13.74 -5.75
CA GLY A 302 7.23 -13.35 -6.68
C GLY A 302 8.34 -12.58 -5.98
N GLU A 303 9.58 -12.89 -6.31
CA GLU A 303 10.80 -12.19 -5.92
C GLU A 303 11.42 -11.59 -7.19
N PHE A 304 11.72 -10.29 -7.18
CA PHE A 304 12.40 -9.61 -8.28
C PHE A 304 13.66 -8.89 -7.79
N ASP A 305 14.82 -9.34 -8.28
CA ASP A 305 16.11 -8.75 -7.99
C ASP A 305 16.73 -8.15 -9.25
N ARG A 306 16.66 -6.81 -9.37
CA ARG A 306 17.21 -6.03 -10.49
C ARG A 306 18.72 -6.29 -10.71
N ARG A 307 19.47 -6.70 -9.69
CA ARG A 307 20.92 -6.95 -9.80
C ARG A 307 21.24 -8.22 -10.60
N LYS A 308 20.26 -9.12 -10.76
CA LYS A 308 20.41 -10.34 -11.56
C LYS A 308 20.25 -10.08 -13.07
N CYS A 309 19.74 -8.91 -13.47
CA CYS A 309 19.58 -8.53 -14.86
C CYS A 309 20.92 -8.47 -15.60
N GLN A 310 21.01 -9.16 -16.74
CA GLN A 310 22.20 -9.29 -17.58
C GLN A 310 22.15 -8.38 -18.81
N GLY A 311 20.94 -8.05 -19.27
CA GLY A 311 20.71 -7.15 -20.40
C GLY A 311 20.77 -5.67 -20.04
N PRO A 312 20.76 -4.77 -21.05
CA PRO A 312 20.57 -3.34 -20.83
C PRO A 312 19.25 -3.06 -20.11
N LEU A 313 19.28 -2.10 -19.18
CA LEU A 313 18.11 -1.67 -18.38
C LEU A 313 17.41 -0.44 -18.98
N ASN A 314 17.94 0.06 -20.10
CA ASN A 314 17.39 1.11 -20.93
C ASN A 314 17.59 0.77 -22.42
N GLY A 315 17.09 1.62 -23.31
CA GLY A 315 17.12 1.44 -24.74
C GLY A 315 15.87 0.77 -25.32
N PRO A 316 15.82 0.53 -26.64
CA PRO A 316 14.58 0.23 -27.37
C PRO A 316 13.91 -1.09 -26.98
N ASN A 317 14.67 -2.01 -26.36
CA ASN A 317 14.17 -3.32 -25.92
C ASN A 317 13.90 -3.40 -24.41
N ALA A 318 14.24 -2.37 -23.63
CA ALA A 318 14.06 -2.35 -22.17
C ALA A 318 12.63 -1.93 -21.77
N THR A 319 11.62 -2.54 -22.39
CA THR A 319 10.21 -2.11 -22.31
C THR A 319 9.34 -3.00 -21.42
N GLY A 320 9.91 -4.06 -20.85
CA GLY A 320 9.23 -4.94 -19.90
C GLY A 320 9.85 -6.32 -19.73
N ASP A 321 10.20 -6.98 -20.84
CA ASP A 321 10.54 -8.42 -20.86
C ASP A 321 12.06 -8.70 -20.86
N HIS A 322 12.87 -7.67 -20.65
CA HIS A 322 14.32 -7.70 -20.86
C HIS A 322 15.13 -8.27 -19.69
N CYS A 323 14.48 -8.56 -18.55
CA CYS A 323 15.13 -9.15 -17.37
C CYS A 323 14.28 -10.29 -16.75
N PRO A 324 14.04 -11.39 -17.49
CA PRO A 324 13.38 -12.57 -16.93
C PRO A 324 14.19 -13.22 -15.80
N GLU A 325 15.52 -13.14 -15.85
CA GLU A 325 16.45 -13.70 -14.85
C GLU A 325 16.41 -12.98 -13.49
N GLY A 326 15.80 -11.80 -13.43
CA GLY A 326 15.52 -11.09 -12.18
C GLY A 326 14.47 -11.79 -11.33
N TRP A 327 13.62 -12.63 -11.93
CA TRP A 327 12.48 -13.22 -11.28
C TRP A 327 12.77 -14.58 -10.63
N THR A 328 12.23 -14.78 -9.44
CA THR A 328 12.13 -16.08 -8.76
C THR A 328 10.71 -16.23 -8.21
N PHE A 329 10.17 -17.45 -8.24
CA PHE A 329 8.78 -17.72 -7.87
C PHE A 329 8.72 -18.74 -6.74
N HIS A 330 8.07 -18.37 -5.64
CA HIS A 330 7.89 -19.19 -4.46
C HIS A 330 6.42 -19.65 -4.39
N PRO A 331 6.11 -20.94 -4.63
CA PRO A 331 4.73 -21.43 -4.61
C PRO A 331 4.10 -21.26 -3.23
N LEU A 332 2.96 -20.58 -3.15
CA LEU A 332 2.25 -20.38 -1.88
C LEU A 332 1.71 -21.71 -1.35
N PRO A 333 1.62 -21.89 -0.01
CA PRO A 333 1.03 -23.09 0.57
C PRO A 333 -0.40 -23.32 0.10
N GLY A 334 -0.80 -24.58 -0.04
CA GLY A 334 -2.16 -24.97 -0.40
C GLY A 334 -2.23 -25.76 -1.70
N PRO A 335 -3.41 -26.33 -2.01
CA PRO A 335 -3.61 -27.11 -3.23
C PRO A 335 -3.78 -26.20 -4.45
N GLY A 336 -3.43 -26.72 -5.62
CA GLY A 336 -3.84 -26.16 -6.91
C GLY A 336 -5.23 -26.60 -7.35
N PHE A 337 -5.66 -26.12 -8.52
CA PHE A 337 -6.84 -26.66 -9.18
C PHE A 337 -6.56 -28.06 -9.75
N ARG A 338 -7.61 -28.84 -10.01
CA ARG A 338 -7.46 -30.20 -10.57
C ARG A 338 -6.64 -30.24 -11.86
N ASP A 339 -6.83 -29.26 -12.72
CA ASP A 339 -6.17 -29.18 -14.04
C ASP A 339 -4.85 -28.37 -14.01
N LEU A 340 -4.52 -27.76 -12.86
CA LEU A 340 -3.28 -27.02 -12.58
C LEU A 340 -2.79 -27.38 -11.16
N PRO A 341 -2.44 -28.66 -10.90
CA PRO A 341 -2.07 -29.13 -9.57
C PRO A 341 -0.74 -28.56 -9.05
N GLU A 342 0.08 -28.00 -9.93
CA GLU A 342 1.36 -27.34 -9.62
C GLU A 342 1.21 -25.92 -9.07
N ASP A 343 0.05 -25.27 -9.31
CA ASP A 343 -0.24 -23.93 -8.81
C ASP A 343 -0.82 -23.99 -7.38
N SER A 344 -1.03 -22.82 -6.77
CA SER A 344 -1.77 -22.69 -5.51
C SER A 344 -3.01 -21.85 -5.71
N VAL A 345 -4.14 -22.30 -5.14
CA VAL A 345 -5.37 -21.48 -5.10
C VAL A 345 -5.34 -20.40 -4.02
N GLU A 346 -4.26 -20.30 -3.23
CA GLU A 346 -4.11 -19.25 -2.22
C GLU A 346 -4.39 -17.86 -2.81
N SER A 347 -5.13 -17.05 -2.06
CA SER A 347 -5.62 -15.74 -2.49
C SER A 347 -4.87 -14.63 -1.76
N SER A 348 -3.59 -14.45 -2.08
CA SER A 348 -2.81 -13.33 -1.56
C SER A 348 -3.27 -11.99 -2.14
N TYR A 349 -3.56 -11.02 -1.27
CA TYR A 349 -3.88 -9.64 -1.62
C TYR A 349 -2.64 -8.73 -1.66
N TYR A 350 -1.80 -8.81 -0.63
CA TYR A 350 -0.60 -7.99 -0.43
C TYR A 350 0.58 -8.79 0.12
N THR A 351 1.77 -8.26 -0.10
CA THR A 351 3.04 -8.70 0.48
C THR A 351 3.65 -7.54 1.24
N TRP A 352 4.16 -7.79 2.43
CA TRP A 352 4.86 -6.84 3.30
C TRP A 352 6.18 -7.47 3.75
N VAL A 353 7.28 -6.72 3.76
CA VAL A 353 8.59 -7.21 4.20
C VAL A 353 8.91 -6.70 5.60
N ASP A 354 9.24 -7.61 6.50
CA ASP A 354 9.72 -7.29 7.84
C ASP A 354 11.18 -6.83 7.82
N GLN A 355 11.42 -5.59 7.41
CA GLN A 355 12.77 -5.03 7.30
C GLN A 355 13.53 -4.97 8.64
N HIS A 356 12.84 -5.08 9.78
CA HIS A 356 13.39 -4.74 11.09
C HIS A 356 13.19 -5.83 12.16
N ASP A 357 12.85 -7.06 11.75
CA ASP A 357 12.60 -8.18 12.67
C ASP A 357 11.51 -7.86 13.72
N SER A 358 10.50 -7.08 13.31
CA SER A 358 9.40 -6.69 14.19
C SER A 358 8.55 -7.87 14.64
N LEU A 359 8.53 -8.98 13.89
CA LEU A 359 7.84 -10.22 14.26
C LEU A 359 8.71 -11.18 15.08
N GLY A 360 10.04 -11.09 14.98
CA GLY A 360 10.97 -12.03 15.64
C GLY A 360 11.35 -13.25 14.79
N LEU A 361 11.19 -13.19 13.46
CA LEU A 361 11.57 -14.25 12.52
C LEU A 361 12.84 -13.95 11.72
N GLY A 362 13.45 -12.78 11.92
CA GLY A 362 14.59 -12.26 11.17
C GLY A 362 14.29 -10.93 10.49
N GLU A 363 15.34 -10.24 10.04
CA GLU A 363 15.22 -9.07 9.19
C GLU A 363 15.00 -9.47 7.72
N ASP A 364 14.35 -8.59 6.95
CA ASP A 364 14.05 -8.76 5.53
C ASP A 364 13.21 -10.01 5.20
N ILE A 365 12.35 -10.43 6.14
CA ILE A 365 11.44 -11.57 5.93
C ILE A 365 10.20 -11.11 5.15
N PRO A 366 9.95 -11.59 3.92
CA PRO A 366 8.73 -11.28 3.21
C PRO A 366 7.56 -12.07 3.80
N ILE A 367 6.48 -11.37 4.09
CA ILE A 367 5.24 -11.89 4.64
C ILE A 367 4.11 -11.59 3.66
N VAL A 368 3.44 -12.62 3.19
CA VAL A 368 2.34 -12.52 2.24
C VAL A 368 1.01 -12.85 2.90
N THR A 369 -0.03 -12.10 2.58
CA THR A 369 -1.40 -12.41 3.03
C THR A 369 -1.81 -13.82 2.59
N GLY A 370 -2.34 -14.62 3.52
CA GLY A 370 -2.77 -16.01 3.31
C GLY A 370 -4.27 -16.15 3.56
N ASN A 371 -5.07 -15.48 2.72
CA ASN A 371 -6.49 -15.28 2.98
C ASN A 371 -7.34 -16.56 2.93
N LEU A 372 -6.91 -17.59 2.19
CA LEU A 372 -7.56 -18.90 2.23
C LEU A 372 -7.08 -19.80 3.38
N PHE A 373 -6.07 -19.35 4.12
CA PHE A 373 -5.56 -19.97 5.34
C PHE A 373 -5.98 -19.21 6.61
N ASP A 374 -6.83 -18.19 6.49
CA ASP A 374 -7.21 -17.29 7.60
C ASP A 374 -5.99 -16.65 8.29
N GLY A 375 -5.00 -16.19 7.52
CA GLY A 375 -3.73 -15.78 8.11
C GLY A 375 -2.76 -15.05 7.19
N VAL A 376 -1.47 -15.19 7.51
CA VAL A 376 -0.34 -14.72 6.70
C VAL A 376 0.74 -15.81 6.64
N HIS A 377 1.57 -15.79 5.60
CA HIS A 377 2.69 -16.69 5.39
C HIS A 377 4.00 -15.92 5.36
N ALA A 378 4.92 -16.21 6.27
CA ALA A 378 6.27 -15.64 6.27
C ALA A 378 7.23 -16.61 5.58
N LEU A 379 8.01 -16.17 4.60
CA LEU A 379 9.03 -17.01 3.96
C LEU A 379 10.34 -16.93 4.75
N VAL A 380 10.67 -17.97 5.49
CA VAL A 380 11.86 -18.05 6.34
C VAL A 380 12.75 -19.17 5.82
N ASP A 381 14.00 -18.86 5.46
CA ASP A 381 14.97 -19.82 4.92
C ASP A 381 14.43 -20.66 3.73
N GLY A 382 13.58 -20.05 2.90
CA GLY A 382 12.96 -20.70 1.73
C GLY A 382 11.74 -21.57 2.05
N GLU A 383 11.28 -21.60 3.31
CA GLU A 383 10.07 -22.31 3.73
C GLU A 383 9.01 -21.36 4.30
N PHE A 384 7.74 -21.61 3.96
CA PHE A 384 6.64 -20.79 4.47
C PHE A 384 6.23 -21.20 5.89
N GLN A 385 6.26 -20.23 6.81
CA GLN A 385 5.69 -20.31 8.14
C GLN A 385 4.29 -19.65 8.14
N THR A 386 3.26 -20.45 8.37
CA THR A 386 1.86 -19.96 8.38
C THR A 386 1.43 -19.51 9.78
N LEU A 387 1.01 -18.24 9.87
CA LEU A 387 0.44 -17.62 11.07
C LEU A 387 -1.07 -17.51 10.89
N ARG A 388 -1.82 -18.33 11.61
CA ARG A 388 -3.26 -18.49 11.40
C ARG A 388 -4.11 -17.92 12.53
N VAL A 389 -5.21 -17.27 12.17
CA VAL A 389 -6.31 -16.92 13.08
C VAL A 389 -7.19 -18.16 13.29
N PRO A 390 -7.49 -18.55 14.54
CA PRO A 390 -8.27 -19.75 14.80
C PRO A 390 -9.73 -19.62 14.33
N TYR A 391 -10.28 -20.72 13.82
CA TYR A 391 -11.72 -20.91 13.61
C TYR A 391 -12.48 -20.63 14.94
N PRO A 392 -13.66 -19.99 14.91
CA PRO A 392 -14.53 -19.74 13.75
C PRO A 392 -14.48 -18.33 13.15
N LEU A 393 -13.50 -17.51 13.53
CA LEU A 393 -13.57 -16.06 13.28
C LEU A 393 -13.62 -15.69 11.79
N GLY A 394 -12.98 -16.48 10.92
CA GLY A 394 -12.73 -16.14 9.51
C GLY A 394 -11.79 -14.94 9.39
N PHE A 395 -10.84 -14.97 8.46
CA PHE A 395 -9.86 -13.88 8.37
C PHE A 395 -9.40 -13.60 6.95
N TYR A 396 -9.84 -12.47 6.41
CA TYR A 396 -9.29 -11.86 5.21
C TYR A 396 -8.49 -10.62 5.60
N THR A 397 -7.31 -10.39 5.03
CA THR A 397 -6.49 -9.19 5.25
C THR A 397 -5.95 -8.62 3.93
N LYS A 398 -5.67 -7.31 3.95
CA LYS A 398 -5.28 -6.51 2.76
C LYS A 398 -3.99 -5.72 2.93
N GLY A 399 -3.60 -5.42 4.15
CA GLY A 399 -2.42 -4.64 4.49
C GLY A 399 -2.19 -4.78 5.98
N PHE A 400 -0.96 -4.67 6.43
CA PHE A 400 -0.58 -4.83 7.83
C PHE A 400 0.80 -4.23 8.07
N GLU A 401 1.17 -4.16 9.35
CA GLU A 401 2.40 -3.50 9.78
C GLU A 401 3.02 -4.25 10.95
N GLY A 402 4.33 -4.12 11.11
CA GLY A 402 5.10 -4.64 12.23
C GLY A 402 5.58 -3.55 13.17
N ARG A 403 5.45 -3.78 14.48
CA ARG A 403 5.82 -2.83 15.52
C ARG A 403 6.65 -3.49 16.62
N ILE A 404 7.66 -2.76 17.09
CA ILE A 404 8.48 -3.11 18.25
C ILE A 404 8.09 -2.18 19.40
N ASP A 405 7.14 -2.63 20.22
CA ASP A 405 6.69 -1.91 21.41
C ASP A 405 7.80 -1.70 22.44
N ASN A 406 8.67 -2.71 22.63
CA ASN A 406 9.83 -2.62 23.51
C ASN A 406 10.93 -3.59 23.05
N PRO A 407 12.08 -3.10 22.58
CA PRO A 407 13.17 -3.96 22.10
C PRO A 407 13.77 -4.86 23.20
N GLU A 408 13.65 -4.46 24.47
CA GLU A 408 14.18 -5.18 25.63
C GLU A 408 13.19 -6.22 26.21
N ALA A 409 11.94 -6.23 25.76
CA ALA A 409 10.92 -7.18 26.24
C ALA A 409 10.95 -8.53 25.49
N GLY A 410 11.94 -8.76 24.63
CA GLY A 410 12.04 -9.96 23.81
C GLY A 410 10.83 -10.09 22.87
N TRP A 411 10.22 -11.26 22.84
CA TRP A 411 9.10 -11.56 21.95
C TRP A 411 7.80 -10.82 22.32
N GLU A 412 7.63 -10.44 23.59
CA GLU A 412 6.41 -9.75 24.05
C GLU A 412 6.34 -8.30 23.58
N GLY A 413 7.50 -7.68 23.33
CA GLY A 413 7.59 -6.31 22.81
C GLY A 413 7.61 -6.24 21.28
N ARG A 414 7.32 -7.35 20.60
CA ARG A 414 7.40 -7.50 19.14
C ARG A 414 6.09 -8.10 18.62
N GLY A 415 5.69 -7.71 17.42
CA GLY A 415 4.59 -8.33 16.72
C GLY A 415 4.14 -7.58 15.47
N ILE A 416 3.29 -8.25 14.70
CA ILE A 416 2.59 -7.65 13.57
C ILE A 416 1.12 -7.45 13.90
N TRP A 417 0.58 -6.33 13.42
CA TRP A 417 -0.80 -5.90 13.59
C TRP A 417 -1.53 -5.98 12.26
N VAL A 418 -2.54 -6.85 12.21
CA VAL A 418 -3.20 -7.25 10.98
C VAL A 418 -4.70 -6.97 11.09
N PRO A 419 -5.26 -5.99 10.37
CA PRO A 419 -6.70 -5.77 10.30
C PRO A 419 -7.36 -6.85 9.44
N SER A 420 -8.58 -7.21 9.82
CA SER A 420 -9.47 -7.98 8.95
C SER A 420 -10.08 -7.06 7.90
N GLY A 421 -9.65 -7.28 6.66
CA GLY A 421 -10.04 -6.65 5.40
C GLY A 421 -11.35 -7.14 4.80
N ASP A 422 -12.21 -7.81 5.57
CA ASP A 422 -13.50 -8.32 5.11
C ASP A 422 -14.48 -7.17 4.89
N ARG A 423 -14.89 -6.95 3.64
CA ARG A 423 -15.88 -5.92 3.27
C ARG A 423 -17.27 -6.16 3.88
N THR A 424 -17.51 -7.34 4.43
CA THR A 424 -18.80 -7.72 5.00
C THR A 424 -18.56 -8.54 6.27
N PRO A 425 -18.13 -7.92 7.38
CA PRO A 425 -17.77 -8.62 8.61
C PRO A 425 -18.93 -9.43 9.21
N TRP A 426 -20.18 -9.15 8.84
CA TRP A 426 -21.37 -9.90 9.24
C TRP A 426 -21.63 -11.18 8.42
N LEU A 427 -20.86 -11.48 7.37
CA LEU A 427 -21.00 -12.73 6.59
C LEU A 427 -20.19 -13.91 7.17
N LYS A 428 -19.40 -13.67 8.22
CA LYS A 428 -18.67 -14.72 8.94
C LYS A 428 -19.45 -15.18 10.18
N GLU A 429 -18.87 -16.11 10.93
CA GLU A 429 -19.44 -16.56 12.20
C GLU A 429 -19.72 -15.37 13.13
N GLY A 430 -20.89 -15.37 13.76
CA GLY A 430 -21.39 -14.25 14.57
C GLY A 430 -22.48 -13.43 13.89
N GLY A 431 -22.50 -13.37 12.55
CA GLY A 431 -23.60 -12.77 11.78
C GLY A 431 -23.75 -11.26 11.97
N GLN A 432 -24.98 -10.76 11.86
CA GLN A 432 -25.32 -9.35 12.04
C GLN A 432 -24.90 -8.84 13.42
N GLY A 433 -24.19 -7.71 13.47
CA GLY A 433 -23.64 -7.16 14.73
C GLY A 433 -22.14 -7.39 14.90
N THR A 434 -21.55 -8.31 14.13
CA THR A 434 -20.11 -8.59 14.15
C THR A 434 -19.33 -7.38 13.66
N LYS A 435 -18.27 -7.03 14.38
CA LYS A 435 -17.39 -5.90 14.07
C LYS A 435 -16.16 -6.36 13.26
N PRO A 436 -15.47 -5.43 12.56
CA PRO A 436 -14.13 -5.68 12.05
C PRO A 436 -13.18 -6.12 13.16
N LEU A 437 -12.25 -7.00 12.81
CA LEU A 437 -11.23 -7.51 13.72
C LEU A 437 -9.89 -6.83 13.46
N VAL A 438 -9.06 -6.79 14.49
CA VAL A 438 -7.63 -6.56 14.38
C VAL A 438 -6.90 -7.63 15.20
N VAL A 439 -5.85 -8.18 14.61
CA VAL A 439 -5.12 -9.34 15.13
C VAL A 439 -3.68 -8.95 15.41
N HIS A 440 -3.22 -9.24 16.61
CA HIS A 440 -1.82 -9.15 17.00
C HIS A 440 -1.18 -10.54 16.94
N PHE A 441 -0.22 -10.72 16.04
CA PHE A 441 0.63 -11.90 16.01
C PHE A 441 1.96 -11.59 16.71
N GLN A 442 2.34 -12.46 17.64
CA GLN A 442 3.62 -12.42 18.34
C GLN A 442 4.22 -13.82 18.34
N MET A 443 5.52 -13.90 18.12
CA MET A 443 6.22 -15.18 17.97
C MET A 443 7.11 -15.47 19.16
N ARG A 444 6.71 -16.47 19.95
CA ARG A 444 7.57 -17.00 21.01
C ARG A 444 8.77 -17.72 20.39
N PRO A 445 10.00 -17.53 20.89
CA PRO A 445 11.16 -18.26 20.39
C PRO A 445 11.10 -19.75 20.75
N ASN A 446 10.35 -20.12 21.79
CA ASN A 446 10.01 -21.51 22.09
C ASN A 446 8.66 -21.60 22.85
N PRO A 447 8.01 -22.77 22.89
CA PRO A 447 6.69 -22.94 23.51
C PRO A 447 6.64 -22.64 25.02
N LEU A 448 7.79 -22.68 25.72
CA LEU A 448 7.91 -22.48 27.16
C LEU A 448 8.38 -21.08 27.54
N SER A 449 8.64 -20.20 26.56
CA SER A 449 8.92 -18.80 26.84
C SER A 449 7.76 -18.21 27.64
N PRO A 450 8.05 -17.60 28.82
CA PRO A 450 7.01 -16.97 29.63
C PRO A 450 6.24 -15.97 28.79
#